data_AF-A0A081N1R6-F1
#
_entry.id   AF-A0A081N1R6-F1
#
_cell.length_a   1.000
_cell.length_b   1.000
_cell.length_c   1.000
_cell.angle_alpha   90.00
_cell.angle_beta   90.00
_cell.angle_gamma   90.00
#
_symmetry.space_group_name_H-M   'P 1'
#
loop_
_entity.id
_entity.type
_entity.pdbx_description
1 polymer ?
#
loop_
_entity_poly.entity_id
_entity_poly.type
_entity_poly.pdbx_seq_one_letter_code
_entity_poly.pdbx_strand_id
1 'polypeptide(L)'
;MSHQEEAYLCLLCLRDSTRRIARLYWTYINLRTLSGDVPPVLIVMLNVLCNKQDGLHQKLLNSYPDDMEQGKWHDQSVQNKKLSEMTLETQQELQKICTTELTMIMLVGKMMEQ
;
A
#
# COMPACT_ATOMS: atom_id res chain seq x y z
N MET A 1 22.17 3.88 3.96
CA MET A 1 20.92 4.03 4.72
C MET A 1 21.08 3.33 6.06
N SER A 2 20.64 3.91 7.16
CA SER A 2 20.62 3.23 8.46
C SER A 2 19.45 2.23 8.54
N HIS A 3 19.51 1.25 9.45
CA HIS A 3 18.40 0.30 9.65
C HIS A 3 17.08 0.98 10.03
N GLN A 4 17.12 2.09 10.78
CA GLN A 4 15.92 2.85 11.13
C GLN A 4 15.33 3.55 9.91
N GLU A 5 16.17 4.15 9.06
CA GLU A 5 15.72 4.76 7.81
C GLU A 5 15.12 3.74 6.84
N GLU A 6 15.71 2.55 6.79
CA GLU A 6 15.22 1.45 5.96
C GLU A 6 13.86 0.96 6.44
N ALA A 7 13.70 0.76 7.76
CA ALA A 7 12.42 0.38 8.35
C ALA A 7 11.34 1.47 8.16
N TYR A 8 11.71 2.75 8.26
CA TYR A 8 10.82 3.87 7.98
C TYR A 8 10.36 3.87 6.51
N LEU A 9 11.31 3.77 5.57
CA LEU A 9 11.00 3.73 4.13
C LEU A 9 10.12 2.53 3.78
N CYS A 10 10.38 1.35 4.35
CA CYS A 10 9.51 0.19 4.22
C CYS A 10 8.07 0.47 4.62
N LEU A 11 7.87 1.06 5.81
CA LEU A 11 6.54 1.36 6.32
C LEU A 11 5.82 2.41 5.47
N LEU A 12 6.54 3.41 4.94
CA LEU A 12 6.00 4.36 3.98
C LEU A 12 5.51 3.65 2.72
N CYS A 13 6.38 2.84 2.08
CA CYS A 13 6.04 2.11 0.87
C CYS A 13 4.84 1.17 1.10
N LEU A 14 4.78 0.49 2.25
CA LEU A 14 3.68 -0.39 2.63
C LEU A 14 2.35 0.34 2.80
N ARG A 15 2.37 1.47 3.53
CA ARG A 15 1.19 2.32 3.73
C ARG A 15 0.67 2.81 2.38
N ASP A 16 1.56 3.30 1.53
CA ASP A 16 1.22 3.89 0.25
C ASP A 16 0.70 2.84 -0.75
N SER A 17 1.30 1.64 -0.77
CA SER A 17 0.80 0.47 -1.50
C SER A 17 -0.59 0.05 -1.03
N THR A 18 -0.79 -0.10 0.28
CA THR A 18 -2.10 -0.48 0.86
C THR A 18 -3.19 0.53 0.46
N ARG A 19 -2.87 1.84 0.49
CA ARG A 19 -3.78 2.90 0.07
C ARG A 19 -4.15 2.80 -1.41
N ARG A 20 -3.21 2.49 -2.30
CA ARG A 20 -3.49 2.29 -3.73
C ARG A 20 -4.43 1.12 -3.96
N ILE A 21 -4.18 -0.01 -3.29
CA ILE A 21 -5.04 -1.20 -3.38
C ILE A 21 -6.46 -0.88 -2.88
N ALA A 22 -6.59 -0.21 -1.74
CA ALA A 22 -7.89 0.19 -1.20
C ALA A 22 -8.67 1.08 -2.17
N ARG A 23 -8.01 2.03 -2.83
CA ARG A 23 -8.62 2.88 -3.87
C ARG A 23 -9.09 2.08 -5.07
N LEU A 24 -8.31 1.10 -5.52
CA LEU A 24 -8.72 0.22 -6.62
C LEU A 24 -9.96 -0.61 -6.25
N TYR A 25 -9.99 -1.17 -5.04
CA TYR A 25 -11.17 -1.88 -4.51
C TYR A 25 -12.40 -0.96 -4.47
N TRP A 26 -12.24 0.27 -3.98
CA TRP A 26 -13.31 1.26 -3.94
C TRP A 26 -13.86 1.57 -5.34
N THR A 27 -12.98 1.81 -6.31
CA THR A 27 -13.39 2.03 -7.71
C THR A 27 -14.17 0.84 -8.26
N TYR A 28 -13.69 -0.38 -8.02
CA TYR A 28 -14.38 -1.60 -8.46
C TYR A 28 -15.76 -1.76 -7.81
N ILE A 29 -15.88 -1.53 -6.50
CA ILE A 29 -17.15 -1.54 -5.77
C ILE A 29 -18.14 -0.52 -6.37
N ASN A 30 -17.69 0.70 -6.68
CA ASN A 30 -18.54 1.71 -7.29
C ASN A 30 -19.05 1.26 -8.67
N LEU A 31 -18.20 0.65 -9.50
CA LEU A 31 -18.61 0.11 -10.79
C LEU A 31 -19.66 -1.00 -10.64
N ARG A 32 -19.46 -1.92 -9.68
CA ARG A 32 -20.40 -3.01 -9.39
C ARG A 32 -21.73 -2.53 -8.78
N THR A 33 -21.72 -1.37 -8.14
CA THR A 33 -22.94 -0.72 -7.64
C THR A 33 -23.83 -0.28 -8.81
N LEU A 34 -23.24 0.15 -9.93
CA LEU A 34 -23.98 0.51 -11.14
C LEU A 34 -24.67 -0.70 -11.78
N SER A 35 -24.08 -1.89 -11.68
CA SER A 35 -24.66 -3.15 -12.17
C SER A 35 -25.59 -3.83 -11.16
N GLY A 36 -25.76 -3.27 -9.95
CA GLY A 36 -26.64 -3.82 -8.91
C GLY A 36 -26.14 -5.10 -8.24
N ASP A 37 -24.87 -5.48 -8.45
CA ASP A 37 -24.29 -6.73 -7.95
C ASP A 37 -22.94 -6.47 -7.28
N VAL A 38 -23.00 -5.95 -6.05
CA VAL A 38 -21.82 -5.78 -5.19
C VAL A 38 -21.77 -6.92 -4.18
N PRO A 39 -20.86 -7.89 -4.34
CA PRO A 39 -20.63 -8.88 -3.31
C PRO A 39 -20.25 -8.23 -1.97
N PRO A 40 -20.95 -8.53 -0.85
CA PRO A 40 -20.64 -7.97 0.47
C PRO A 40 -19.20 -8.19 0.92
N VAL A 41 -18.57 -9.26 0.45
CA VAL A 41 -17.16 -9.58 0.72
C VAL A 41 -16.20 -8.46 0.26
N LEU A 42 -16.54 -7.73 -0.80
CA LEU A 42 -15.71 -6.62 -1.29
C LEU A 42 -15.67 -5.45 -0.29
N ILE A 43 -16.81 -5.15 0.34
CA ILE A 43 -16.90 -4.12 1.38
C ILE A 43 -16.08 -4.52 2.61
N VAL A 44 -16.16 -5.80 3.01
CA VAL A 44 -15.37 -6.32 4.13
C VAL A 44 -13.87 -6.24 3.82
N MET A 45 -13.45 -6.64 2.62
CA MET A 45 -12.05 -6.54 2.18
C MET A 45 -11.56 -5.10 2.15
N LEU A 46 -12.37 -4.17 1.66
CA LEU A 46 -12.04 -2.74 1.68
C LEU A 46 -11.82 -2.24 3.11
N ASN A 47 -12.71 -2.58 4.04
CA ASN A 47 -12.56 -2.22 5.46
C ASN A 47 -11.27 -2.78 6.06
N VAL A 48 -10.92 -4.04 5.74
CA VAL A 48 -9.64 -4.63 6.18
C VAL A 48 -8.45 -3.84 5.63
N LEU A 49 -8.47 -3.46 4.35
CA LEU A 49 -7.39 -2.67 3.74
C LEU A 49 -7.27 -1.28 4.39
N CYS A 50 -8.39 -0.59 4.63
CA CYS A 50 -8.41 0.71 5.31
C CYS A 50 -7.83 0.60 6.74
N ASN A 51 -8.29 -0.39 7.52
CA ASN A 51 -7.78 -0.62 8.87
C ASN A 51 -6.28 -0.93 8.89
N LYS A 52 -5.77 -1.68 7.89
CA LYS A 52 -4.34 -1.96 7.75
C LYS A 52 -3.55 -0.71 7.38
N GLN A 53 -4.07 0.11 6.47
CA GLN A 53 -3.46 1.39 6.11
C GLN A 53 -3.35 2.31 7.34
N ASP A 54 -4.41 2.41 8.14
CA ASP A 54 -4.43 3.23 9.35
C ASP A 54 -3.46 2.69 10.39
N GLY A 55 -3.41 1.37 10.59
CA GLY A 55 -2.42 0.74 11.47
C GLY A 55 -0.97 1.03 11.07
N LEU A 56 -0.67 1.02 9.75
CA LEU A 56 0.64 1.39 9.23
C LEU A 56 0.93 2.89 9.45
N HIS A 57 -0.06 3.75 9.25
CA HIS A 57 0.08 5.19 9.49
C HIS A 57 0.34 5.50 10.96
N GLN A 58 -0.41 4.86 11.88
CA GLN A 58 -0.19 5.02 13.33
C GLN A 58 1.19 4.49 13.75
N LYS A 59 1.65 3.37 13.18
CA LYS A 59 3.00 2.85 13.44
C LYS A 59 4.07 3.84 12.98
N LEU A 60 3.90 4.49 11.83
CA LEU A 60 4.79 5.54 11.34
C LEU A 60 4.83 6.74 12.30
N LEU A 61 3.68 7.25 12.73
CA LEU A 61 3.61 8.37 13.68
C LEU A 61 4.25 8.04 15.03
N ASN A 62 4.04 6.83 15.54
CA ASN A 62 4.54 6.42 16.85
C ASN A 62 6.03 6.09 16.84
N SER A 63 6.55 5.52 15.76
CA SER A 63 7.95 5.08 15.67
C SER A 63 8.89 6.10 15.05
N TYR A 64 8.37 7.01 14.20
CA TYR A 64 9.16 7.99 13.45
C TYR A 64 8.46 9.36 13.42
N PRO A 65 8.16 9.98 14.57
CA PRO A 65 7.37 11.21 14.64
C PRO A 65 8.02 12.38 13.89
N ASP A 66 9.33 12.61 14.09
CA ASP A 66 10.06 13.72 13.47
C ASP A 66 10.13 13.59 11.95
N ASP A 67 10.44 12.37 11.45
CA ASP A 67 10.49 12.09 10.01
C ASP A 67 9.10 12.25 9.36
N MET A 68 8.03 11.89 10.08
CA MET A 68 6.65 12.07 9.63
C MET A 68 6.23 13.54 9.62
N GLU A 69 6.59 14.32 10.64
CA GLU A 69 6.31 15.75 10.72
C GLU A 69 7.02 16.53 9.60
N GLN A 70 8.27 16.17 9.31
CA GLN A 70 9.07 16.79 8.25
C GLN A 70 8.66 16.34 6.83
N GLY A 71 7.74 15.38 6.70
CA GLY A 71 7.37 14.82 5.41
C GLY A 71 8.52 14.10 4.71
N LYS A 72 9.49 13.57 5.48
CA LYS A 72 10.70 12.95 4.93
C LYS A 72 10.32 11.79 4.02
N TRP A 73 10.70 11.90 2.76
CA TRP A 73 10.44 10.90 1.71
C TRP A 73 8.96 10.59 1.48
N HIS A 74 8.04 11.54 1.72
CA HIS A 74 6.63 11.35 1.37
C HIS A 74 6.38 11.52 -0.14
N ASP A 75 7.31 12.15 -0.86
CA ASP A 75 7.30 12.20 -2.31
C ASP A 75 7.70 10.85 -2.93
N GLN A 76 6.88 10.35 -3.86
CA GLN A 76 7.06 9.03 -4.47
C GLN A 76 8.34 8.95 -5.32
N SER A 77 8.74 10.03 -5.98
CA SER A 77 9.99 10.04 -6.77
C SER A 77 11.21 9.92 -5.85
N VAL A 78 11.14 10.52 -4.66
CA VAL A 78 12.17 10.42 -3.64
C VAL A 78 12.20 9.01 -3.04
N GLN A 79 11.06 8.42 -2.68
CA GLN A 79 11.00 7.03 -2.20
C GLN A 79 11.67 6.08 -3.18
N ASN A 80 11.30 6.17 -4.47
CA ASN A 80 11.85 5.30 -5.51
C ASN A 80 13.38 5.41 -5.65
N LYS A 81 13.93 6.63 -5.53
CA LYS A 81 15.39 6.83 -5.53
C LYS A 81 16.07 6.20 -4.31
N LYS A 82 15.37 6.17 -3.17
CA LYS A 82 15.89 5.60 -1.92
C LYS A 82 15.82 4.07 -1.86
N LEU A 83 14.96 3.43 -2.65
CA LEU A 83 14.85 1.96 -2.68
C LEU A 83 16.18 1.28 -3.01
N SER A 84 16.99 1.83 -3.92
CA SER A 84 18.30 1.26 -4.27
C SER A 84 19.36 1.38 -3.17
N GLU A 85 19.11 2.20 -2.16
CA GLU A 85 20.01 2.40 -1.01
C GLU A 85 19.72 1.43 0.15
N MET A 86 18.65 0.63 0.03
CA MET A 86 18.26 -0.40 1.01
C MET A 86 19.12 -1.66 0.88
N THR A 87 19.11 -2.50 1.90
CA THR A 87 19.72 -3.83 1.86
C THR A 87 18.99 -4.74 0.87
N LEU A 88 19.71 -5.70 0.30
CA LEU A 88 19.12 -6.66 -0.64
C LEU A 88 17.99 -7.48 0.00
N GLU A 89 18.12 -7.83 1.27
CA GLU A 89 17.10 -8.57 2.02
C GLU A 89 15.79 -7.79 2.08
N THR A 90 15.83 -6.54 2.52
CA THR A 90 14.63 -5.72 2.63
C THR A 90 14.04 -5.35 1.27
N GLN A 91 14.88 -5.15 0.23
CA GLN A 91 14.40 -5.00 -1.14
C GLN A 91 13.61 -6.24 -1.60
N GLN A 92 14.09 -7.45 -1.30
CA GLN A 92 13.39 -8.69 -1.63
C GLN A 92 12.07 -8.84 -0.87
N GLU A 93 12.02 -8.43 0.40
CA GLU A 93 10.77 -8.41 1.17
C GLU A 93 9.74 -7.45 0.58
N LEU A 94 10.15 -6.21 0.27
CA LEU A 94 9.28 -5.24 -0.40
C LEU A 94 8.82 -5.78 -1.77
N GLN A 95 9.69 -6.44 -2.53
CA GLN A 95 9.35 -7.01 -3.82
C GLN A 95 8.26 -8.08 -3.71
N LYS A 96 8.27 -8.93 -2.67
CA LYS A 96 7.19 -9.90 -2.41
C LYS A 96 5.86 -9.19 -2.18
N ILE A 97 5.87 -8.06 -1.48
CA ILE A 97 4.66 -7.29 -1.18
C ILE A 97 4.14 -6.60 -2.44
N CYS A 98 5.02 -5.98 -3.23
CA CYS A 98 4.69 -5.43 -4.54
C CYS A 98 4.13 -6.50 -5.50
N THR A 99 4.66 -7.72 -5.46
CA THR A 99 4.15 -8.83 -6.29
C THR A 99 2.71 -9.22 -5.91
N THR A 100 2.37 -9.11 -4.63
CA THR A 100 1.00 -9.33 -4.16
C THR A 100 0.07 -8.21 -4.62
N GLU A 101 0.51 -6.94 -4.56
CA GLU A 101 -0.22 -5.79 -5.13
C GLU A 101 -0.50 -6.01 -6.62
N LEU A 102 0.52 -6.39 -7.40
CA LEU A 102 0.38 -6.67 -8.84
C LEU A 102 -0.56 -7.85 -9.13
N THR A 103 -0.52 -8.91 -8.32
CA THR A 103 -1.43 -10.05 -8.46
C THR A 103 -2.87 -9.65 -8.22
N MET A 104 -3.14 -8.82 -7.21
CA MET A 104 -4.48 -8.28 -6.99
C MET A 104 -4.94 -7.39 -8.14
N ILE A 105 -4.07 -6.54 -8.70
CA ILE A 105 -4.37 -5.73 -9.88
C ILE A 105 -4.75 -6.62 -11.07
N MET A 106 -3.98 -7.68 -11.33
CA MET A 106 -4.29 -8.63 -12.41
C MET A 106 -5.62 -9.36 -12.20
N LEU A 107 -5.96 -9.72 -10.98
CA LEU A 107 -7.26 -10.34 -10.65
C LEU A 107 -8.42 -9.38 -10.89
N VAL A 108 -8.28 -8.11 -10.45
CA VAL A 108 -9.29 -7.06 -10.75
C VAL A 108 -9.44 -6.89 -12.26
N GLY A 109 -8.33 -6.83 -13.01
CA GLY A 109 -8.35 -6.73 -14.47
C GLY A 109 -9.09 -7.89 -15.14
N LYS A 110 -8.80 -9.13 -14.74
CA LYS A 110 -9.52 -10.32 -15.26
C LYS A 110 -11.01 -10.31 -14.93
N MET A 111 -11.40 -9.76 -13.80
CA MET A 111 -12.81 -9.62 -13.42
C MET A 111 -13.54 -8.54 -14.23
N MET A 112 -12.82 -7.64 -14.90
CA MET A 112 -13.40 -6.63 -15.80
C MET A 112 -13.58 -7.12 -17.25
N GLU A 113 -12.95 -8.23 -17.63
CA GLU A 113 -13.08 -8.85 -18.96
C GLU A 113 -14.28 -9.81 -19.09
N GLN A 114 -15.03 -10.02 -18.00
CA GLN A 114 -16.24 -10.85 -17.92
C GLN A 114 -17.49 -9.98 -17.87
#